data_AF-A0A7V1CK50-F1
#
_entry.id   AF-A0A7V1CK50-F1
#
_cell.length_a   1.000
_cell.length_b   1.000
_cell.length_c   1.000
_cell.angle_alpha   90.00
_cell.angle_beta   90.00
_cell.angle_gamma   90.00
#
_symmetry.space_group_name_H-M   'P 1'
#
loop_
_entity.id
_entity.type
_entity.pdbx_description
1 polymer ?
#
loop_
_entity_poly.entity_id
_entity_poly.type
_entity_poly.pdbx_seq_one_letter_code
_entity_poly.pdbx_strand_id
1 'polypeptide(L)'
;MIAVENKGVTIKPEAKNSIKKVQAIVFDVDGVLIDVKNSFRATLIEAVQFYFKEILKYKGSEKLVKKEEIQLFKDAGGFNNDWDLTEVIALFYIAKSVKLDSKDLAVLRFQEPYLESYIKPGLAQFEKAALGMVNKKEKVMVKGLWNKILIRQIFQEMYAGSKCQDYYGFKPMYFKGEGTINKERALVDVTLIKKPAAIITG
;
A
#
# COMPACT_ATOMS: atom_id res chain seq x y z
N MET A 1 -1.09 25.21 -24.59
CA MET A 1 -0.02 25.20 -23.56
C MET A 1 0.69 26.53 -23.60
N ILE A 2 0.89 27.18 -22.46
CA ILE A 2 1.76 28.35 -22.38
C ILE A 2 2.92 27.92 -21.50
N ALA A 3 4.05 27.61 -22.13
CA ALA A 3 5.30 27.45 -21.44
C ALA A 3 5.72 28.84 -20.95
N VAL A 4 5.82 29.00 -19.63
CA VAL A 4 6.55 30.13 -19.08
C VAL A 4 8.02 29.71 -19.13
N GLU A 5 8.78 30.40 -19.96
CA GLU A 5 10.18 30.10 -20.25
C GLU A 5 10.99 29.98 -18.95
N ASN A 6 11.83 28.93 -18.91
CA ASN A 6 12.87 28.60 -17.93
C ASN A 6 12.58 27.84 -16.62
N LYS A 7 11.37 27.34 -16.31
CA LYS A 7 11.20 26.49 -15.08
C LYS A 7 10.26 25.27 -15.15
N GLY A 8 9.80 24.84 -16.34
CA GLY A 8 9.03 23.60 -16.47
C GLY A 8 7.64 23.60 -15.79
N VAL A 9 7.07 24.79 -15.53
CA VAL A 9 5.74 24.93 -14.93
C VAL A 9 4.69 25.04 -16.03
N THR A 10 3.65 24.20 -15.99
CA THR A 10 2.53 24.23 -16.94
C THR A 10 1.26 24.68 -16.24
N ILE A 11 0.60 25.69 -16.80
CA ILE A 11 -0.70 26.17 -16.33
C ILE A 11 -1.76 25.76 -17.34
N LYS A 12 -2.85 25.15 -16.87
CA LYS A 12 -4.01 24.84 -17.72
C LYS A 12 -4.60 26.15 -18.28
N PRO A 13 -4.93 26.24 -19.59
CA PRO A 13 -5.41 27.48 -20.20
C PRO A 13 -6.56 28.15 -19.43
N GLU A 14 -7.52 27.36 -18.95
CA GLU A 14 -8.69 27.78 -18.17
C GLU A 14 -8.33 28.37 -16.80
N ALA A 15 -7.18 28.00 -16.22
CA ALA A 15 -6.73 28.48 -14.92
C ALA A 15 -5.92 29.80 -15.01
N LYS A 16 -5.55 30.26 -16.22
CA LYS A 16 -4.63 31.38 -16.42
C LYS A 16 -5.10 32.71 -15.80
N ASN A 17 -6.40 32.96 -15.80
CA ASN A 17 -6.96 34.17 -15.19
C ASN A 17 -7.18 34.00 -13.68
N SER A 18 -7.62 32.82 -13.26
CA SER A 18 -7.91 32.50 -11.86
C SER A 18 -6.66 32.43 -11.00
N ILE A 19 -5.53 31.96 -11.55
CA ILE A 19 -4.27 31.80 -10.80
C ILE A 19 -3.73 33.14 -10.26
N LYS A 20 -4.01 34.25 -10.94
CA LYS A 20 -3.64 35.60 -10.48
C LYS A 20 -4.39 36.03 -9.20
N LYS A 21 -5.52 35.40 -8.91
CA LYS A 21 -6.38 35.69 -7.75
C LYS A 21 -6.16 34.71 -6.59
N VAL A 22 -5.26 33.74 -6.75
CA VAL A 22 -4.98 32.73 -5.72
C VAL A 22 -4.29 33.38 -4.53
N GLN A 23 -4.90 33.24 -3.35
CA GLN A 23 -4.36 33.78 -2.10
C GLN A 23 -3.66 32.71 -1.24
N ALA A 24 -3.96 31.44 -1.49
CA ALA A 24 -3.41 30.30 -0.76
C ALA A 24 -3.17 29.11 -1.70
N ILE A 25 -2.17 28.29 -1.36
CA ILE A 25 -1.86 27.05 -2.06
C ILE A 25 -1.95 25.93 -1.04
N VAL A 26 -2.64 24.85 -1.40
CA VAL A 26 -2.70 23.63 -0.59
C VAL A 26 -1.87 22.58 -1.29
N PHE A 27 -0.92 21.99 -0.56
CA PHE A 27 -0.11 20.88 -1.04
C PHE A 27 -0.59 19.62 -0.37
N ASP A 28 -0.74 18.56 -1.16
CA ASP A 28 -0.76 17.21 -0.62
C ASP A 28 0.63 16.87 -0.04
N VAL A 29 0.73 15.84 0.80
CA VAL A 29 1.99 15.43 1.42
C VAL A 29 2.65 14.34 0.58
N ASP A 30 1.97 13.21 0.42
CA ASP A 30 2.56 12.00 -0.16
C ASP A 30 2.70 12.13 -1.67
N GLY A 31 3.93 12.02 -2.18
CA GLY A 31 4.23 12.19 -3.60
C GLY A 31 4.25 13.64 -4.08
N VAL A 32 4.01 14.62 -3.21
CA VAL A 32 4.10 16.06 -3.50
C VAL A 32 5.17 16.73 -2.65
N LEU A 33 5.04 16.72 -1.33
CA LEU A 33 6.05 17.26 -0.41
C LEU A 33 7.08 16.21 0.01
N ILE A 34 6.69 14.93 0.03
CA ILE A 34 7.52 13.80 0.46
C ILE A 34 7.57 12.73 -0.65
N ASP A 35 8.76 12.25 -0.97
CA ASP A 35 8.94 11.07 -1.82
C ASP A 35 8.71 9.80 -1.01
N VAL A 36 7.58 9.15 -1.29
CA VAL A 36 7.13 7.91 -0.65
C VAL A 36 7.32 6.67 -1.54
N LYS A 37 8.00 6.79 -2.69
CA LYS A 37 8.12 5.71 -3.69
C LYS A 37 8.68 4.39 -3.13
N ASN A 38 9.52 4.48 -2.09
CA ASN A 38 10.21 3.34 -1.48
C ASN A 38 9.71 2.99 -0.07
N SER A 39 8.60 3.57 0.40
CA SER A 39 8.04 3.30 1.73
C SER A 39 6.81 2.39 1.67
N PHE A 40 5.61 2.92 1.42
CA PHE A 40 4.35 2.17 1.53
C PHE A 40 4.30 0.90 0.68
N ARG A 41 4.67 1.01 -0.60
CA ARG A 41 4.66 -0.14 -1.52
C ARG A 41 5.64 -1.23 -1.10
N ALA A 42 6.83 -0.84 -0.64
CA ALA A 42 7.82 -1.79 -0.14
C ALA A 42 7.31 -2.48 1.13
N THR A 43 6.70 -1.70 2.04
CA THR A 43 6.09 -2.21 3.27
C THR A 43 5.01 -3.22 2.97
N LEU A 44 4.12 -2.94 2.02
CA LEU A 44 3.04 -3.85 1.64
C LEU A 44 3.60 -5.22 1.22
N ILE A 45 4.59 -5.22 0.32
CA ILE A 45 5.20 -6.46 -0.20
C ILE A 45 5.81 -7.26 0.95
N GLU A 46 6.61 -6.61 1.79
CA GLU A 46 7.31 -7.27 2.89
C GLU A 46 6.33 -7.73 3.99
N ALA A 47 5.25 -6.99 4.25
CA ALA A 47 4.22 -7.36 5.22
C ALA A 47 3.43 -8.60 4.78
N VAL A 48 3.02 -8.66 3.51
CA VAL A 48 2.41 -9.87 2.94
C VAL A 48 3.39 -11.03 3.03
N GLN A 49 4.64 -10.84 2.59
CA GLN A 49 5.65 -11.90 2.63
C GLN A 49 5.87 -12.43 4.06
N PHE A 50 6.00 -11.53 5.03
CA PHE A 50 6.22 -11.86 6.43
C PHE A 50 5.03 -12.58 7.04
N TYR A 51 3.80 -12.15 6.73
CA TYR A 51 2.62 -12.83 7.23
C TYR A 51 2.61 -14.31 6.82
N PHE A 52 2.92 -14.61 5.55
CA PHE A 52 2.93 -15.98 5.07
C PHE A 52 4.11 -16.79 5.63
N LYS A 53 5.32 -16.22 5.67
CA LYS A 53 6.51 -16.94 6.14
C LYS A 53 6.57 -17.08 7.66
N GLU A 54 6.38 -15.97 8.38
CA GLU A 54 6.65 -15.90 9.81
C GLU A 54 5.42 -16.18 10.67
N ILE A 55 4.22 -15.81 10.21
CA ILE A 55 3.00 -16.09 10.96
C ILE A 55 2.41 -17.44 10.55
N LEU A 56 2.16 -17.64 9.25
CA LEU A 56 1.52 -18.87 8.77
C LEU A 56 2.49 -20.04 8.56
N LYS A 57 3.81 -19.79 8.62
CA LYS A 57 4.88 -20.80 8.45
C LYS A 57 4.83 -21.52 7.09
N TYR A 58 4.55 -20.78 6.02
CA TYR A 58 4.57 -21.31 4.65
C TYR A 58 6.01 -21.50 4.17
N LYS A 59 6.23 -22.48 3.30
CA LYS A 59 7.56 -22.91 2.82
C LYS A 59 7.97 -22.14 1.57
N GLY A 60 9.29 -22.03 1.36
CA GLY A 60 9.88 -21.36 0.20
C GLY A 60 10.30 -19.91 0.47
N SER A 61 10.80 -19.27 -0.59
CA SER A 61 11.34 -17.90 -0.54
C SER A 61 10.79 -16.98 -1.63
N GLU A 62 9.91 -17.49 -2.49
CA GLU A 62 9.35 -16.70 -3.59
C GLU A 62 8.56 -15.51 -3.06
N LYS A 63 8.80 -14.35 -3.68
CA LYS A 63 8.03 -13.15 -3.38
C LYS A 63 6.64 -13.29 -3.95
N LEU A 64 5.62 -13.24 -3.08
CA LEU A 64 4.22 -13.34 -3.53
C LEU A 64 3.84 -12.16 -4.42
N VAL A 65 4.18 -10.94 -3.99
CA VAL A 65 3.75 -9.67 -4.60
C VAL A 65 4.94 -8.91 -5.16
N LYS A 66 4.78 -8.33 -6.35
CA LYS A 66 5.73 -7.44 -7.01
C LYS A 66 5.22 -5.99 -7.01
N LYS A 67 6.15 -5.05 -7.24
CA LYS A 67 5.83 -3.61 -7.25
C LYS A 67 4.87 -3.25 -8.39
N GLU A 68 5.00 -3.92 -9.53
CA GLU A 68 4.20 -3.69 -10.72
C GLU A 68 2.74 -4.08 -10.46
N GLU A 69 2.50 -5.17 -9.73
CA GLU A 69 1.15 -5.61 -9.34
C GLU A 69 0.48 -4.58 -8.42
N ILE A 70 1.22 -3.95 -7.50
CA ILE A 70 0.69 -2.87 -6.67
C ILE A 70 0.32 -1.65 -7.53
N GLN A 71 1.11 -1.33 -8.55
CA GLN A 71 0.78 -0.24 -9.46
C GLN A 71 -0.55 -0.51 -10.20
N LEU A 72 -0.79 -1.76 -10.64
CA LEU A 72 -2.07 -2.14 -11.25
C LEU A 72 -3.26 -1.91 -10.32
N PHE A 73 -3.14 -2.17 -9.01
CA PHE A 73 -4.18 -1.82 -8.04
C PHE A 73 -4.41 -0.31 -7.94
N LYS A 74 -3.34 0.49 -7.89
CA LYS A 74 -3.46 1.95 -7.81
C LYS A 74 -4.09 2.52 -9.09
N ASP A 75 -3.76 1.98 -10.25
CA ASP A 75 -4.31 2.40 -11.54
C ASP A 75 -5.78 1.98 -11.72
N ALA A 76 -6.18 0.82 -11.18
CA ALA A 76 -7.57 0.37 -11.20
C ALA A 76 -8.51 1.25 -10.36
N GLY A 77 -7.98 1.90 -9.32
CA GLY A 77 -8.75 2.77 -8.42
C GLY A 77 -9.57 2.03 -7.37
N GLY A 78 -9.94 2.73 -6.29
CA GLY A 78 -10.68 2.15 -5.16
C GLY A 78 -9.80 1.43 -4.12
N PHE A 79 -8.48 1.65 -4.15
CA PHE A 79 -7.48 1.08 -3.23
C PHE A 79 -6.60 2.17 -2.60
N ASN A 80 -7.26 3.16 -1.99
CA ASN A 80 -6.58 4.35 -1.46
C ASN A 80 -5.75 4.05 -0.21
N ASN A 81 -6.23 3.15 0.65
CA ASN A 81 -5.56 2.78 1.90
C ASN A 81 -4.62 1.58 1.69
N ASP A 82 -3.33 1.74 1.95
CA ASP A 82 -2.33 0.68 1.78
C ASP A 82 -2.47 -0.45 2.81
N TRP A 83 -3.01 -0.19 4.01
CA TRP A 83 -3.33 -1.24 4.98
C TRP A 83 -4.42 -2.15 4.45
N ASP A 84 -5.52 -1.56 3.98
CA ASP A 84 -6.64 -2.34 3.46
C ASP A 84 -6.22 -3.11 2.20
N LEU A 85 -5.37 -2.51 1.34
CA LEU A 85 -4.80 -3.20 0.18
C LEU A 85 -3.91 -4.40 0.60
N THR A 86 -3.07 -4.22 1.62
CA THR A 86 -2.23 -5.30 2.19
C THR A 86 -3.09 -6.46 2.68
N GLU A 87 -4.17 -6.15 3.41
CA GLU A 87 -5.11 -7.14 3.94
C GLU A 87 -5.78 -7.95 2.82
N VAL A 88 -6.30 -7.30 1.78
CA VAL A 88 -7.01 -8.02 0.71
C VAL A 88 -6.06 -8.79 -0.22
N ILE A 89 -4.83 -8.32 -0.44
CA ILE A 89 -3.83 -9.11 -1.16
C ILE A 89 -3.47 -10.38 -0.36
N ALA A 90 -3.31 -10.27 0.96
CA ALA A 90 -3.11 -11.44 1.80
C ALA A 90 -4.31 -12.41 1.73
N LEU A 91 -5.55 -11.90 1.73
CA LEU A 91 -6.75 -12.72 1.53
C LEU A 91 -6.69 -13.51 0.23
N PHE A 92 -6.28 -12.88 -0.88
CA PHE A 92 -6.16 -13.56 -2.17
C PHE A 92 -5.23 -14.78 -2.07
N TYR A 93 -4.02 -14.61 -1.52
CA TYR A 93 -3.07 -15.71 -1.41
C TYR A 93 -3.48 -16.78 -0.37
N ILE A 94 -4.20 -16.40 0.69
CA ILE A 94 -4.78 -17.37 1.64
C ILE A 94 -5.84 -18.22 0.93
N ALA A 95 -6.77 -17.58 0.22
CA ALA A 95 -7.82 -18.27 -0.51
C ALA A 95 -7.26 -19.16 -1.63
N LYS A 96 -6.23 -18.68 -2.33
CA LYS A 96 -5.48 -19.48 -3.31
C LYS A 96 -4.78 -20.69 -2.66
N SER A 97 -4.15 -20.50 -1.52
CA SER A 97 -3.49 -21.58 -0.76
C SER A 97 -4.46 -22.67 -0.32
N VAL A 98 -5.63 -22.29 0.20
CA VAL A 98 -6.67 -23.24 0.58
C VAL A 98 -7.23 -23.95 -0.64
N LYS A 99 -7.47 -23.24 -1.75
CA LYS A 99 -7.97 -23.83 -3.01
C LYS A 99 -7.01 -24.85 -3.60
N LEU A 100 -5.71 -24.56 -3.58
CA LEU A 100 -4.65 -25.41 -4.14
C LEU A 100 -4.14 -26.47 -3.16
N ASP A 101 -4.63 -26.46 -1.92
CA ASP A 101 -4.10 -27.25 -0.79
C ASP A 101 -2.57 -27.19 -0.68
N SER A 102 -2.01 -25.98 -0.81
CA SER A 102 -0.57 -25.78 -0.83
C SER A 102 -0.14 -24.63 0.08
N LYS A 103 0.95 -24.88 0.81
CA LYS A 103 1.66 -23.89 1.65
C LYS A 103 3.05 -23.56 1.09
N ASP A 104 3.28 -23.86 -0.19
CA ASP A 104 4.51 -23.52 -0.89
C ASP A 104 4.36 -22.19 -1.62
N LEU A 105 5.22 -21.22 -1.30
CA LEU A 105 5.16 -19.87 -1.89
C LEU A 105 5.41 -19.85 -3.40
N ALA A 106 6.20 -20.78 -3.94
CA ALA A 106 6.40 -20.89 -5.38
C ALA A 106 5.12 -21.36 -6.08
N VAL A 107 4.39 -22.31 -5.49
CA VAL A 107 3.07 -22.72 -5.99
C VAL A 107 2.11 -21.54 -5.96
N LEU A 108 2.06 -20.80 -4.85
CA LEU A 108 1.21 -19.61 -4.75
C LEU A 108 1.62 -18.49 -5.70
N ARG A 109 2.89 -18.39 -6.09
CA ARG A 109 3.35 -17.37 -7.03
C ARG A 109 3.07 -17.74 -8.49
N PHE A 110 3.33 -18.98 -8.88
CA PHE A 110 3.44 -19.36 -10.29
C PHE A 110 2.29 -20.21 -10.83
N GLN A 111 1.46 -20.81 -9.99
CA GLN A 111 0.28 -21.56 -10.46
C GLN A 111 -0.95 -20.65 -10.57
N GLU A 112 -1.86 -20.89 -11.50
CA GLU A 112 -3.14 -20.16 -11.54
C GLU A 112 -3.99 -20.42 -10.29
N PRO A 113 -4.81 -19.44 -9.84
CA PRO A 113 -5.05 -18.12 -10.45
C PRO A 113 -3.96 -17.08 -10.15
N TYR A 114 -3.70 -16.17 -11.08
CA TYR A 114 -2.77 -15.03 -10.88
C TYR A 114 -3.47 -13.83 -10.23
N LEU A 115 -2.71 -13.03 -9.46
CA LEU A 115 -3.23 -11.88 -8.72
C LEU A 115 -3.82 -10.83 -9.68
N GLU A 116 -3.12 -10.60 -10.79
CA GLU A 116 -3.45 -9.64 -11.84
C GLU A 116 -4.83 -9.91 -12.46
N SER A 117 -5.24 -11.19 -12.56
CA SER A 117 -6.54 -11.58 -13.11
C SER A 117 -7.73 -11.16 -12.23
N TYR A 118 -7.48 -10.75 -10.98
CA TYR A 118 -8.51 -10.38 -10.01
C TYR A 118 -8.59 -8.87 -9.77
N ILE A 119 -7.65 -8.08 -10.32
CA ILE A 119 -7.62 -6.64 -10.12
C ILE A 119 -8.78 -5.99 -10.87
N LYS A 120 -9.73 -5.45 -10.11
CA LYS A 120 -10.87 -4.66 -10.58
C LYS A 120 -11.05 -3.47 -9.63
N PRO A 121 -11.65 -2.36 -10.09
CA PRO A 121 -11.88 -1.21 -9.23
C PRO A 121 -12.71 -1.58 -8.00
N GLY A 122 -12.24 -1.15 -6.83
CA GLY A 122 -12.97 -1.27 -5.57
C GLY A 122 -12.58 -2.48 -4.70
N LEU A 123 -12.27 -2.17 -3.44
CA LEU A 123 -11.83 -3.14 -2.45
C LEU A 123 -12.85 -4.24 -2.15
N ALA A 124 -14.13 -3.89 -2.02
CA ALA A 124 -15.20 -4.84 -1.72
C ALA A 124 -15.42 -5.85 -2.86
N GLN A 125 -15.26 -5.40 -4.11
CA GLN A 125 -15.36 -6.25 -5.30
C GLN A 125 -14.20 -7.25 -5.33
N PHE A 126 -12.98 -6.81 -5.02
CA PHE A 126 -11.81 -7.67 -4.93
C PHE A 126 -11.96 -8.72 -3.82
N GLU A 127 -12.37 -8.31 -2.61
CA GLU A 127 -12.61 -9.22 -1.49
C GLU A 127 -13.66 -10.29 -1.84
N LYS A 128 -14.77 -9.89 -2.46
CA LYS A 128 -15.81 -10.81 -2.92
C LYS A 128 -15.28 -11.80 -3.96
N ALA A 129 -14.45 -11.35 -4.90
CA ALA A 129 -13.85 -12.21 -5.92
C ALA A 129 -12.87 -13.22 -5.30
N ALA A 130 -12.02 -12.78 -4.37
CA ALA A 130 -11.06 -13.64 -3.69
C ALA A 130 -11.76 -14.73 -2.85
N LEU A 131 -12.78 -14.36 -2.07
CA LEU A 131 -13.62 -15.33 -1.36
C LEU A 131 -14.42 -16.22 -2.31
N GLY A 132 -14.75 -15.75 -3.51
CA GLY A 132 -15.43 -16.52 -4.55
C GLY A 132 -14.62 -17.68 -5.10
N MET A 133 -13.30 -17.72 -4.87
CA MET A 133 -12.41 -18.78 -5.37
C MET A 133 -12.63 -20.14 -4.70
N VAL A 134 -13.23 -20.13 -3.50
CA VAL A 134 -13.31 -21.26 -2.58
C VAL A 134 -14.76 -21.61 -2.23
N ASN A 135 -15.02 -22.88 -1.90
CA ASN A 135 -16.33 -23.36 -1.49
C ASN A 135 -16.70 -22.93 -0.06
N LYS A 136 -17.91 -23.26 0.40
CA LYS A 136 -18.42 -22.83 1.72
C LYS A 136 -17.56 -23.33 2.90
N LYS A 137 -17.04 -24.56 2.83
CA LYS A 137 -16.19 -25.14 3.89
C LYS A 137 -14.82 -24.45 3.91
N GLU A 138 -14.22 -24.28 2.74
CA GLU A 138 -12.93 -23.61 2.56
C GLU A 138 -12.99 -22.13 2.98
N LYS A 139 -14.11 -21.43 2.73
CA LYS A 139 -14.30 -20.04 3.21
C LYS A 139 -14.15 -19.90 4.72
N VAL A 140 -14.55 -20.90 5.49
CA VAL A 140 -14.37 -20.90 6.96
C VAL A 140 -12.87 -20.95 7.30
N MET A 141 -12.12 -21.81 6.62
CA MET A 141 -10.66 -21.90 6.79
C MET A 141 -9.96 -20.60 6.38
N VAL A 142 -10.33 -20.03 5.22
CA VAL A 142 -9.79 -18.75 4.73
C VAL A 142 -10.02 -17.63 5.74
N LYS A 143 -11.23 -17.51 6.27
CA LYS A 143 -11.55 -16.48 7.29
C LYS A 143 -10.78 -16.69 8.60
N GLY A 144 -10.54 -17.95 8.99
CA GLY A 144 -9.72 -18.26 10.17
C GLY A 144 -8.25 -17.87 10.00
N LEU A 145 -7.72 -17.96 8.78
CA LEU A 145 -6.34 -17.57 8.46
C LEU A 145 -6.19 -16.07 8.16
N TRP A 146 -7.27 -15.36 7.81
CA TRP A 146 -7.24 -13.96 7.42
C TRP A 146 -7.40 -13.00 8.62
N ASN A 147 -6.37 -12.95 9.47
CA ASN A 147 -6.33 -12.04 10.62
C ASN A 147 -5.96 -10.62 10.17
N LYS A 148 -6.97 -9.84 9.78
CA LYS A 148 -6.81 -8.45 9.30
C LYS A 148 -6.07 -7.55 10.29
N ILE A 149 -6.40 -7.68 11.57
CA ILE A 149 -5.78 -6.87 12.65
C ILE A 149 -4.27 -7.14 12.70
N LEU A 150 -3.88 -8.42 12.66
CA LEU A 150 -2.46 -8.80 12.68
C LEU A 150 -1.73 -8.39 11.40
N ILE A 151 -2.35 -8.56 10.22
CA ILE A 151 -1.75 -8.12 8.95
C ILE A 151 -1.50 -6.60 8.96
N ARG A 152 -2.49 -5.82 9.43
CA ARG A 152 -2.37 -4.37 9.61
C ARG A 152 -1.27 -4.01 10.60
N GLN A 153 -1.23 -4.68 11.74
CA GLN A 153 -0.19 -4.45 12.74
C GLN A 153 1.21 -4.73 12.15
N ILE A 154 1.42 -5.84 11.44
CA ILE A 154 2.70 -6.15 10.79
C ILE A 154 3.08 -5.07 9.78
N PHE A 155 2.13 -4.60 8.97
CA PHE A 155 2.38 -3.48 8.06
C PHE A 155 2.85 -2.24 8.83
N GLN A 156 2.10 -1.85 9.85
CA GLN A 156 2.39 -0.66 10.67
C GLN A 156 3.76 -0.78 11.35
N GLU A 157 4.11 -1.97 11.85
CA GLU A 157 5.42 -2.27 12.41
C GLU A 157 6.54 -2.17 11.38
N MET A 158 6.35 -2.71 10.18
CA MET A 158 7.35 -2.59 9.11
C MET A 158 7.48 -1.17 8.55
N TYR A 159 6.40 -0.40 8.58
CA TYR A 159 6.41 0.98 8.11
C TYR A 159 7.14 1.90 9.10
N ALA A 160 6.71 1.89 10.37
CA ALA A 160 7.21 2.82 11.38
C ALA A 160 8.43 2.27 12.16
N GLY A 161 8.62 0.96 12.24
CA GLY A 161 9.70 0.32 12.98
C GLY A 161 9.71 0.75 14.45
N SER A 162 10.83 1.28 14.93
CA SER A 162 10.94 1.81 16.29
C SER A 162 9.98 2.98 16.60
N LYS A 163 9.43 3.64 15.58
CA LYS A 163 8.51 4.78 15.71
C LYS A 163 7.04 4.38 15.85
N CYS A 164 6.70 3.08 15.96
CA CYS A 164 5.29 2.66 16.08
C CYS A 164 4.56 3.30 17.27
N GLN A 165 5.25 3.55 18.38
CA GLN A 165 4.64 4.18 19.54
C GLN A 165 4.15 5.59 19.21
N ASP A 166 4.92 6.33 18.40
CA ASP A 166 4.63 7.72 18.05
C ASP A 166 3.53 7.80 16.97
N TYR A 167 3.56 6.89 15.99
CA TYR A 167 2.63 6.92 14.85
C TYR A 167 1.31 6.17 15.10
N TYR A 168 1.36 5.09 15.88
CA TYR A 168 0.24 4.15 16.03
C TYR A 168 -0.14 3.86 17.48
N GLY A 169 0.59 4.42 18.45
CA GLY A 169 0.26 4.30 19.87
C GLY A 169 0.62 2.94 20.50
N PHE A 170 1.34 2.06 19.80
CA PHE A 170 1.76 0.77 20.33
C PHE A 170 3.23 0.45 20.03
N LYS A 171 3.85 -0.41 20.85
CA LYS A 171 5.20 -0.92 20.62
C LYS A 171 5.18 -2.10 19.64
N PRO A 172 6.16 -2.20 18.73
CA PRO A 172 6.20 -3.30 17.77
C PRO A 172 6.42 -4.65 18.47
N MET A 173 5.68 -5.67 18.02
CA MET A 173 5.70 -7.03 18.60
C MET A 173 6.37 -8.05 17.69
N TYR A 174 6.20 -7.94 16.38
CA TYR A 174 6.61 -8.91 15.37
C TYR A 174 7.84 -8.46 14.59
N PHE A 175 7.90 -7.20 14.19
CA PHE A 175 9.01 -6.64 13.40
C PHE A 175 9.79 -5.61 14.22
N LYS A 176 11.09 -5.86 14.44
CA LYS A 176 11.98 -4.99 15.23
C LYS A 176 13.06 -4.28 14.40
N GLY A 177 12.92 -4.28 13.08
CA GLY A 177 13.85 -3.58 12.19
C GLY A 177 13.57 -2.08 12.08
N GLU A 178 14.37 -1.41 11.26
CA GLU A 178 14.07 -0.02 10.90
C GLU A 178 12.82 0.07 10.01
N GLY A 179 12.00 1.08 10.28
CA GLY A 179 10.81 1.36 9.51
C GLY A 179 11.14 1.87 8.10
N THR A 180 10.36 1.45 7.10
CA THR A 180 10.50 1.96 5.73
C THR A 180 10.25 3.47 5.62
N ILE A 181 9.56 4.07 6.61
CA ILE A 181 9.38 5.53 6.73
C ILE A 181 10.72 6.29 6.71
N ASN A 182 11.80 5.67 7.20
CA ASN A 182 13.14 6.29 7.19
C ASN A 182 13.73 6.42 5.78
N LYS A 183 13.12 5.79 4.77
CA LYS A 183 13.53 5.90 3.36
C LYS A 183 12.84 7.07 2.63
N GLU A 184 11.87 7.69 3.27
CA GLU A 184 11.15 8.85 2.72
C GLU A 184 12.04 10.10 2.74
N ARG A 185 11.87 10.97 1.75
CA ARG A 185 12.71 12.16 1.58
C ARG A 185 11.86 13.36 1.23
N ALA A 186 12.17 14.52 1.81
CA ALA A 186 11.53 15.77 1.41
C ALA A 186 11.85 16.06 -0.07
N LEU A 187 10.80 16.33 -0.85
CA LEU A 187 10.89 16.81 -2.23
C LEU A 187 10.98 18.33 -2.30
N VAL A 188 10.66 19.00 -1.19
CA VAL A 188 10.68 20.46 -1.07
C VAL A 188 11.87 20.92 -0.26
N ASP A 189 12.51 21.99 -0.72
CA ASP A 189 13.41 22.78 0.10
C ASP A 189 12.56 23.71 0.99
N VAL A 190 12.50 23.38 2.28
CA VAL A 190 11.70 24.11 3.27
C VAL A 190 12.12 25.58 3.41
N THR A 191 13.35 25.94 3.01
CA THR A 191 13.82 27.33 3.03
C THR A 191 13.10 28.21 1.99
N LEU A 192 12.46 27.59 1.00
CA LEU A 192 11.63 28.28 0.00
C LEU A 192 10.24 28.64 0.56
N ILE A 193 9.82 28.03 1.66
CA ILE A 193 8.53 28.28 2.30
C ILE A 193 8.66 29.49 3.22
N LYS A 194 8.56 30.69 2.65
CA LYS A 194 8.73 31.97 3.37
C LYS A 194 7.43 32.56 3.94
N LYS A 195 6.30 31.90 3.72
CA LYS A 195 4.98 32.34 4.18
C LYS A 195 4.50 31.48 5.36
N PRO A 196 3.59 31.99 6.20
CA PRO A 196 2.94 31.17 7.22
C PRO A 196 2.33 29.91 6.60
N ALA A 197 2.60 28.76 7.22
CA ALA A 197 2.07 27.47 6.83
C ALA A 197 1.24 26.89 7.98
N ALA A 198 0.20 26.14 7.62
CA ALA A 198 -0.64 25.41 8.57
C ALA A 198 -0.84 23.98 8.04
N ILE A 199 -0.99 23.03 8.96
CA ILE A 199 -1.37 21.66 8.63
C ILE A 199 -2.90 21.58 8.68
N ILE A 200 -3.50 21.15 7.59
CA ILE A 200 -4.94 20.89 7.52
C ILE A 200 -5.12 19.40 7.79
N THR A 201 -5.67 19.07 8.95
CA THR A 201 -6.04 17.69 9.32
C THR A 201 -7.57 17.57 9.33
N GLY A 202 -8.10 16.47 8.83
CA GLY A 202 -9.54 16.16 8.80
C GLY A 202 -9.85 14.84 9.47
#